data_AF-A0A960VTS7-F1
#
_entry.id   AF-A0A960VTS7-F1
#
_cell.length_a   1.000
_cell.length_b   1.000
_cell.length_c   1.000
_cell.angle_alpha   90.00
_cell.angle_beta   90.00
_cell.angle_gamma   90.00
#
_symmetry.space_group_name_H-M   'P 1'
#
loop_
_entity.id
_entity.type
_entity.pdbx_description
1 polymer ?
#
loop_
_entity_poly.entity_id
_entity_poly.type
_entity_poly.pdbx_seq_one_letter_code
_entity_poly.pdbx_strand_id
1 'polypeptide(L)'
;MRARLSIVLLLAIAACQIPSYAPAQQEAVTDRSRALFSRVSELPALFPFNDSLPAEEVLQHHLEVMQNTIDYFRADPVKLEFRDGEPEEEKAIGVWVQGKRFRQEHYWLGFTEVFGFDGNEHWYGSDMVLPYEVDGEGGTDVSQQYIQYMHYLSDEQQQYISAADSIPLQFRTGYHVLKYSPPGMSQLLLLIEPGSWLLRGMLQGNERNMDSSQIFRYLAFDDWQDNGEGCLYPQEILLRKFGSEGLIARDRNFHTTSVAHADKQPAGFFEQRQSPAVEMPELPSVPYQLPFSYTDDSILVSATGPDGQRLRFKLDTGANVGLLRRDVARELGCRLLGDEEVTGHGGKADVQYTRVSGLKLNGRIPIPDFPAAVLTDGGKLEESMENGNVSGLLGSLILNNYIVRLDMKRKRMYLYPPEQFNPDLHLGSNYNEVSFHRDSLPWVDIEVDGAINGGAFINTGAQPLFTLYAWAIDRAGINYEIENIGSGVTIHGRTAFYIIRPDEVKVGATSIRQPLTFVENLAPGEEPKQSRIGSFGNSMFLERIVTFDLHHQKLYLEEDGGS
;
A
#
# COMPACT_ATOMS: atom_id res chain seq x y z
N MET A 1 -34.01 43.77 -29.22
CA MET A 1 -33.38 45.04 -29.63
C MET A 1 -32.94 45.81 -28.39
N ARG A 2 -31.72 45.60 -27.90
CA ARG A 2 -31.14 46.31 -26.74
C ARG A 2 -29.68 46.65 -27.04
N ALA A 3 -29.36 47.93 -26.98
CA ALA A 3 -28.01 48.50 -27.00
C ALA A 3 -27.49 48.56 -25.55
N ARG A 4 -26.33 47.95 -25.23
CA ARG A 4 -24.94 48.46 -25.32
C ARG A 4 -24.62 49.65 -24.41
N LEU A 5 -23.98 49.33 -23.28
CA LEU A 5 -22.86 50.01 -22.59
C LEU A 5 -22.41 49.02 -21.49
N SER A 6 -21.38 48.17 -21.67
CA SER A 6 -19.93 48.41 -21.60
C SER A 6 -19.43 48.91 -20.22
N ILE A 7 -19.18 47.97 -19.31
CA ILE A 7 -18.11 48.07 -18.28
C ILE A 7 -17.25 46.81 -18.43
N VAL A 8 -15.97 47.08 -18.66
CA VAL A 8 -14.87 46.15 -18.88
C VAL A 8 -14.18 45.92 -17.53
N LEU A 9 -14.11 44.67 -17.08
CA LEU A 9 -13.10 44.22 -16.11
C LEU A 9 -12.43 42.98 -16.71
N LEU A 10 -11.23 43.22 -17.26
CA LEU A 10 -10.33 42.25 -17.87
C LEU A 10 -9.47 41.64 -16.75
N LEU A 11 -9.67 40.36 -16.45
CA LEU A 11 -8.66 39.51 -15.83
C LEU A 11 -8.33 38.41 -16.84
N ALA A 12 -7.02 38.25 -17.04
CA ALA A 12 -6.42 37.29 -17.95
C ALA A 12 -6.89 35.86 -17.63
N ILE A 13 -7.29 35.12 -18.67
CA ILE A 13 -6.97 33.72 -18.98
C ILE A 13 -7.72 33.43 -20.29
N ALA A 14 -6.98 33.42 -21.40
CA ALA A 14 -7.45 32.84 -22.65
C ALA A 14 -6.27 32.17 -23.34
N ALA A 15 -6.54 31.01 -23.92
CA ALA A 15 -5.67 30.14 -24.71
C ALA A 15 -4.83 29.09 -23.95
N CYS A 16 -5.50 28.15 -23.27
CA CYS A 16 -5.05 26.75 -23.37
C CYS A 16 -5.75 26.13 -24.59
N GLN A 17 -5.05 26.11 -25.71
CA GLN A 17 -5.30 25.11 -26.74
C GLN A 17 -5.12 23.73 -26.09
N ILE A 18 -6.14 22.88 -26.18
CA ILE A 18 -6.01 21.46 -25.85
C ILE A 18 -4.92 20.90 -26.77
N PRO A 19 -3.78 20.38 -26.25
CA PRO A 19 -2.79 19.80 -27.11
C PRO A 19 -3.29 18.43 -27.56
N SER A 20 -3.57 18.28 -28.85
CA SER A 20 -3.36 17.00 -29.52
C SER A 20 -1.92 16.58 -29.24
N TYR A 21 -1.71 15.39 -28.66
CA TYR A 21 -0.39 14.81 -28.36
C TYR A 21 0.60 15.08 -29.50
N ALA A 22 1.55 16.00 -29.26
CA ALA A 22 2.49 16.46 -30.26
C ALA A 22 3.74 15.57 -30.30
N PRO A 23 4.33 15.31 -31.48
CA PRO A 23 5.57 14.53 -31.64
C PRO A 23 6.75 15.01 -30.76
N ALA A 24 6.76 16.29 -30.38
CA ALA A 24 7.79 16.87 -29.51
C ALA A 24 7.82 16.29 -28.08
N GLN A 25 6.70 15.78 -27.55
CA GLN A 25 6.72 15.07 -26.27
C GLN A 25 7.32 13.67 -26.41
N GLN A 26 7.19 13.04 -27.57
CA GLN A 26 7.80 11.74 -27.87
C GLN A 26 9.33 11.87 -27.99
N GLU A 27 9.83 12.94 -28.61
CA GLU A 27 11.27 13.28 -28.62
C GLU A 27 11.79 13.60 -27.22
N ALA A 28 11.06 14.39 -26.43
CA ALA A 28 11.46 14.72 -25.06
C ALA A 28 11.48 13.50 -24.13
N VAL A 29 10.56 12.54 -24.30
CA VAL A 29 10.62 11.24 -23.61
C VAL A 29 11.85 10.46 -24.04
N THR A 30 12.14 10.40 -25.35
CA THR A 30 13.29 9.67 -25.89
C THR A 30 14.64 10.23 -25.38
N ASP A 31 14.78 11.55 -25.32
CA ASP A 31 15.99 12.20 -24.80
C ASP A 31 16.11 12.08 -23.26
N ARG A 32 14.99 12.07 -22.53
CA ARG A 32 14.97 11.79 -21.09
C ARG A 32 15.39 10.35 -20.78
N SER A 33 14.93 9.38 -21.56
CA SER A 33 15.38 7.99 -21.44
C SER A 33 16.90 7.91 -21.65
N ARG A 34 17.44 8.55 -22.69
CA ARG A 34 18.90 8.59 -22.94
C ARG A 34 19.70 9.20 -21.79
N ALA A 35 19.20 10.27 -21.15
CA ALA A 35 19.87 10.91 -20.02
C ALA A 35 19.84 10.06 -18.73
N LEU A 36 18.75 9.32 -18.50
CA LEU A 36 18.66 8.31 -17.45
C LEU A 36 19.70 7.21 -17.70
N PHE A 37 19.79 6.73 -18.95
CA PHE A 37 20.69 5.65 -19.33
C PHE A 37 22.17 6.04 -19.34
N SER A 38 22.54 7.28 -19.68
CA SER A 38 23.93 7.73 -19.59
C SER A 38 24.46 7.77 -18.14
N ARG A 39 23.56 7.88 -17.15
CA ARG A 39 23.91 7.82 -15.72
C ARG A 39 23.98 6.39 -15.20
N VAL A 40 23.15 5.51 -15.73
CA VAL A 40 23.27 4.07 -15.49
C VAL A 40 24.59 3.51 -16.08
N SER A 41 25.11 4.10 -17.15
CA SER A 41 26.45 3.77 -17.67
C SER A 41 27.64 4.31 -16.84
N GLU A 42 27.39 5.03 -15.74
CA GLU A 42 28.44 5.31 -14.72
C GLU A 42 28.70 4.10 -13.81
N LEU A 43 27.91 3.03 -13.91
CA LEU A 43 28.25 1.74 -13.34
C LEU A 43 29.55 1.22 -13.98
N PRO A 44 30.48 0.64 -13.20
CA PRO A 44 31.81 0.29 -13.67
C PRO A 44 31.75 -0.63 -14.90
N ALA A 45 32.23 -0.13 -16.04
CA ALA A 45 32.34 -0.89 -17.27
C ALA A 45 33.40 -1.98 -17.10
N LEU A 46 32.98 -3.22 -16.92
CA LEU A 46 33.87 -4.36 -16.78
C LEU A 46 33.42 -5.50 -17.70
N PHE A 47 34.36 -5.94 -18.54
CA PHE A 47 34.39 -7.15 -19.36
C PHE A 47 33.84 -7.10 -20.81
N PRO A 48 34.55 -7.74 -21.77
CA PRO A 48 34.08 -7.92 -23.14
C PRO A 48 32.94 -8.94 -23.21
N PHE A 49 32.07 -8.76 -24.22
CA PHE A 49 30.91 -9.59 -24.52
C PHE A 49 31.31 -11.07 -24.65
N ASN A 50 30.74 -11.94 -23.82
CA ASN A 50 30.80 -13.39 -23.99
C ASN A 50 29.53 -13.82 -24.74
N ASP A 51 29.59 -14.90 -25.52
CA ASP A 51 28.41 -15.43 -26.23
C ASP A 51 27.26 -15.64 -25.23
N SER A 52 26.09 -15.08 -25.53
CA SER A 52 24.95 -15.10 -24.60
C SER A 52 24.42 -16.52 -24.46
N LEU A 53 24.59 -17.11 -23.28
CA LEU A 53 23.97 -18.38 -22.92
C LEU A 53 22.43 -18.24 -22.94
N PRO A 54 21.69 -19.33 -23.28
CA PRO A 54 20.24 -19.37 -23.11
C PRO A 54 19.82 -19.04 -21.67
N ALA A 55 18.65 -18.42 -21.52
CA ALA A 55 18.13 -18.06 -20.20
C ALA A 55 17.96 -19.25 -19.26
N GLU A 56 17.55 -20.42 -19.79
CA GLU A 56 17.42 -21.62 -18.96
C GLU A 56 18.78 -22.08 -18.41
N GLU A 57 19.85 -21.94 -19.18
CA GLU A 57 21.20 -22.31 -18.75
C GLU A 57 21.75 -21.35 -17.69
N VAL A 58 21.56 -20.04 -17.88
CA VAL A 58 21.93 -19.03 -16.87
C VAL A 58 21.16 -19.25 -15.56
N LEU A 59 19.84 -19.50 -15.66
CA LEU A 59 19.01 -19.79 -14.49
C LEU A 59 19.49 -21.06 -13.79
N GLN A 60 19.73 -22.14 -14.52
CA GLN A 60 20.19 -23.41 -13.96
C GLN A 60 21.51 -23.24 -13.18
N HIS A 61 22.49 -22.54 -13.74
CA HIS A 61 23.74 -22.26 -13.03
C HIS A 61 23.56 -21.41 -11.77
N HIS A 62 22.69 -20.39 -11.83
CA HIS A 62 22.35 -19.61 -10.66
C HIS A 62 21.71 -20.49 -9.56
N LEU A 63 20.76 -21.36 -9.93
CA LEU A 63 20.10 -22.27 -9.00
C LEU A 63 21.07 -23.26 -8.34
N GLU A 64 22.06 -23.76 -9.10
CA GLU A 64 23.11 -24.66 -8.60
C GLU A 64 24.00 -23.97 -7.56
N VAL A 65 24.40 -22.73 -7.80
CA VAL A 65 25.21 -21.95 -6.84
C VAL A 65 24.42 -21.69 -5.56
N MET A 66 23.12 -21.42 -5.67
CA MET A 66 22.27 -21.14 -4.52
C MET A 66 21.78 -22.40 -3.79
N GLN A 67 21.99 -23.62 -4.32
CA GLN A 67 21.40 -24.85 -3.80
C GLN A 67 21.79 -25.17 -2.34
N ASN A 68 23.00 -24.79 -1.91
CA ASN A 68 23.47 -25.03 -0.54
C ASN A 68 23.08 -23.92 0.45
N THR A 69 22.53 -22.81 -0.04
CA THR A 69 22.03 -21.71 0.81
C THR A 69 20.66 -22.01 1.44
N ILE A 70 20.13 -23.21 1.19
CA ILE A 70 18.70 -23.50 1.29
C ILE A 70 18.30 -24.08 2.62
N ASP A 71 19.22 -24.67 3.36
CA ASP A 71 18.77 -25.53 4.44
C ASP A 71 18.17 -24.71 5.58
N TYR A 72 18.87 -23.76 6.23
CA TYR A 72 18.25 -22.88 7.24
C TYR A 72 19.15 -21.67 7.57
N PHE A 73 18.77 -20.44 7.28
CA PHE A 73 19.51 -19.28 7.83
C PHE A 73 18.57 -18.18 8.30
N ARG A 74 18.99 -17.46 9.34
CA ARG A 74 18.43 -16.22 9.85
C ARG A 74 19.48 -15.13 9.61
N ALA A 75 19.10 -14.08 8.88
CA ALA A 75 19.86 -12.84 8.90
C ALA A 75 19.47 -12.04 10.16
N ASP A 76 20.44 -11.49 10.87
CA ASP A 76 20.27 -10.68 12.08
C ASP A 76 20.82 -9.26 11.80
N PRO A 77 20.41 -8.24 12.59
CA PRO A 77 19.87 -6.99 12.08
C PRO A 77 20.66 -6.33 10.97
N VAL A 78 19.92 -5.80 10.01
CA VAL A 78 20.46 -5.00 8.92
C VAL A 78 20.56 -3.57 9.42
N LYS A 79 21.80 -3.09 9.55
CA LYS A 79 22.07 -1.69 9.84
C LYS A 79 21.71 -0.89 8.60
N LEU A 80 20.75 0.03 8.74
CA LEU A 80 20.35 0.91 7.64
C LEU A 80 21.14 2.21 7.72
N GLU A 81 21.94 2.50 6.69
CA GLU A 81 22.65 3.77 6.55
C GLU A 81 22.00 4.63 5.47
N PHE A 82 21.59 5.84 5.85
CA PHE A 82 21.10 6.84 4.92
C PHE A 82 22.26 7.75 4.48
N ARG A 83 22.32 8.05 3.19
CA ARG A 83 23.40 8.88 2.61
C ARG A 83 23.42 10.31 3.13
N ASP A 84 22.30 10.80 3.68
CA ASP A 84 22.11 12.21 4.06
C ASP A 84 22.31 12.50 5.56
N GLY A 85 22.88 11.55 6.33
CA GLY A 85 23.22 11.78 7.74
C GLY A 85 22.04 11.70 8.72
N GLU A 86 20.90 11.18 8.27
CA GLU A 86 19.76 10.80 9.11
C GLU A 86 20.13 9.66 10.08
N PRO A 87 19.43 9.56 11.24
CA PRO A 87 19.75 8.57 12.25
C PRO A 87 19.73 7.14 11.69
N GLU A 88 20.69 6.33 12.12
CA GLU A 88 20.74 4.90 11.82
C GLU A 88 19.47 4.23 12.35
N GLU A 89 18.71 3.61 11.45
CA GLU A 89 17.62 2.73 11.85
C GLU A 89 18.12 1.29 11.87
N GLU A 90 17.99 0.64 13.02
CA GLU A 90 18.21 -0.80 13.11
C GLU A 90 16.92 -1.50 12.64
N LYS A 91 16.98 -2.16 11.48
CA LYS A 91 15.90 -3.04 11.00
C LYS A 91 16.38 -4.46 11.16
N ALA A 92 15.75 -5.24 12.03
CA ALA A 92 16.01 -6.67 12.02
C ALA A 92 15.21 -7.31 10.90
N ILE A 93 15.84 -8.14 10.08
CA ILE A 93 15.14 -8.89 9.03
C ILE A 93 15.39 -10.36 9.28
N GLY A 94 14.44 -11.03 9.92
CA GLY A 94 14.45 -12.48 9.99
C GLY A 94 14.06 -13.05 8.64
N VAL A 95 14.84 -13.99 8.13
CA VAL A 95 14.50 -14.77 6.93
C VAL A 95 14.50 -16.22 7.36
N TRP A 96 13.57 -17.01 6.86
CA TRP A 96 13.51 -18.43 7.07
C TRP A 96 13.12 -19.10 5.78
N VAL A 97 13.82 -20.18 5.48
CA VAL A 97 13.67 -20.94 4.25
C VAL A 97 13.67 -22.40 4.65
N GLN A 98 12.73 -23.17 4.10
CA GLN A 98 12.67 -24.61 4.35
C GLN A 98 12.02 -25.34 3.17
N GLY A 99 12.86 -25.84 2.26
CA GLY A 99 12.39 -26.43 1.00
C GLY A 99 11.72 -25.36 0.13
N LYS A 100 10.45 -25.57 -0.27
CA LYS A 100 9.66 -24.59 -1.03
C LYS A 100 8.94 -23.58 -0.12
N ARG A 101 9.32 -23.44 1.15
CA ARG A 101 8.68 -22.51 2.09
C ARG A 101 9.59 -21.34 2.39
N PHE A 102 8.99 -20.17 2.53
CA PHE A 102 9.67 -18.92 2.80
C PHE A 102 8.90 -18.13 3.84
N ARG A 103 9.62 -17.50 4.76
CA ARG A 103 9.06 -16.51 5.69
C ARG A 103 10.10 -15.43 5.89
N GLN A 104 9.68 -14.19 5.87
CA GLN A 104 10.51 -13.04 6.12
C GLN A 104 9.79 -12.13 7.08
N GLU A 105 10.44 -11.78 8.17
CA GLU A 105 9.93 -10.84 9.18
C GLU A 105 10.80 -9.60 9.18
N HIS A 106 10.19 -8.44 8.93
CA HIS A 106 10.83 -7.14 9.09
C HIS A 106 10.42 -6.59 10.43
N TYR A 107 11.39 -6.41 11.31
CA TYR A 107 11.22 -5.69 12.56
C TYR A 107 11.78 -4.28 12.38
N TRP A 108 10.90 -3.30 12.38
CA TRP A 108 11.31 -1.90 12.41
C TRP A 108 10.45 -1.15 13.42
N LEU A 109 11.03 -0.21 14.16
CA LEU A 109 10.28 0.72 15.03
C LEU A 109 9.25 0.03 15.97
N GLY A 110 9.50 -1.22 16.38
CA GLY A 110 8.57 -2.02 17.21
C GLY A 110 7.41 -2.67 16.45
N PHE A 111 7.40 -2.61 15.12
CA PHE A 111 6.47 -3.28 14.22
C PHE A 111 7.06 -4.55 13.65
N THR A 112 6.18 -5.45 13.18
CA THR A 112 6.56 -6.68 12.51
C THR A 112 5.74 -6.82 11.25
N GLU A 113 6.39 -6.73 10.10
CA GLU A 113 5.81 -7.14 8.82
C GLU A 113 6.30 -8.53 8.48
N VAL A 114 5.40 -9.39 8.00
CA VAL A 114 5.67 -10.77 7.68
C VAL A 114 5.25 -11.02 6.23
N PHE A 115 6.20 -11.49 5.43
CA PHE A 115 5.96 -12.00 4.09
C PHE A 115 6.19 -13.51 4.13
N GLY A 116 5.28 -14.30 3.61
CA GLY A 116 5.39 -15.75 3.66
C GLY A 116 4.92 -16.44 2.39
N PHE A 117 5.48 -17.62 2.17
CA PHE A 117 5.04 -18.59 1.19
C PHE A 117 5.06 -19.96 1.86
N ASP A 118 3.89 -20.58 2.00
CA ASP A 118 3.73 -21.83 2.75
C ASP A 118 4.01 -23.10 1.90
N GLY A 119 4.33 -22.89 0.61
CA GLY A 119 4.50 -23.91 -0.41
C GLY A 119 3.39 -23.93 -1.46
N ASN A 120 2.25 -23.28 -1.18
CA ASN A 120 1.11 -23.16 -2.07
C ASN A 120 0.78 -21.68 -2.36
N GLU A 121 0.66 -20.86 -1.30
CA GLU A 121 0.14 -19.49 -1.39
C GLU A 121 1.12 -18.47 -0.81
N HIS A 122 1.16 -17.30 -1.45
CA HIS A 122 1.86 -16.12 -0.95
C HIS A 122 0.94 -15.36 -0.01
N TRP A 123 1.48 -14.92 1.11
CA TRP A 123 0.73 -14.12 2.05
C TRP A 123 1.59 -13.00 2.63
N TYR A 124 0.91 -11.92 2.98
CA TYR A 124 1.48 -10.81 3.72
C TYR A 124 0.66 -10.64 4.98
N GLY A 125 1.32 -10.38 6.11
CA GLY A 125 0.69 -9.94 7.34
C GLY A 125 1.57 -8.93 8.05
N SER A 126 1.00 -8.15 8.94
CA SER A 126 1.78 -7.34 9.86
C SER A 126 1.03 -7.19 11.17
N ASP A 127 1.68 -6.64 12.17
CA ASP A 127 0.98 -6.13 13.35
C ASP A 127 0.05 -4.94 13.04
N MET A 128 0.13 -4.38 11.82
CA MET A 128 -0.75 -3.31 11.35
C MET A 128 -1.93 -3.84 10.50
N VAL A 129 -1.74 -4.96 9.81
CA VAL A 129 -2.66 -5.49 8.80
C VAL A 129 -2.82 -6.99 9.01
N LEU A 130 -4.06 -7.45 9.17
CA LEU A 130 -4.36 -8.89 9.22
C LEU A 130 -3.73 -9.61 8.04
N PRO A 131 -3.18 -10.82 8.24
CA PRO A 131 -2.63 -11.55 7.13
C PRO A 131 -3.68 -11.78 6.04
N TYR A 132 -3.28 -11.57 4.79
CA TYR A 132 -4.11 -11.75 3.60
C TYR A 132 -3.32 -12.45 2.49
N GLU A 133 -4.04 -13.14 1.61
CA GLU A 133 -3.46 -13.79 0.44
C GLU A 133 -3.05 -12.71 -0.56
N VAL A 134 -1.83 -12.76 -1.05
CA VAL A 134 -1.38 -11.85 -2.10
C VAL A 134 -1.88 -12.44 -3.43
N ASP A 135 -3.16 -12.19 -3.74
CA ASP A 135 -3.74 -12.53 -5.03
C ASP A 135 -2.82 -11.96 -6.12
N GLY A 136 -2.45 -12.75 -7.13
CA GLY A 136 -1.40 -12.41 -8.10
C GLY A 136 -1.52 -11.04 -8.80
N GLU A 137 -2.67 -10.36 -8.73
CA GLU A 137 -2.87 -8.98 -9.21
C GLU A 137 -2.42 -7.89 -8.22
N GLY A 138 -2.33 -8.18 -6.91
CA GLY A 138 -1.74 -7.32 -5.87
C GLY A 138 -0.24 -7.55 -5.67
N GLY A 139 0.36 -8.48 -6.41
CA GLY A 139 1.73 -8.97 -6.28
C GLY A 139 2.85 -7.99 -6.63
N THR A 140 2.66 -6.67 -6.57
CA THR A 140 3.84 -5.77 -6.66
C THR A 140 4.80 -5.94 -5.48
N ASP A 141 4.35 -6.57 -4.40
CA ASP A 141 5.12 -6.83 -3.17
C ASP A 141 5.33 -8.33 -2.88
N VAL A 142 5.57 -9.14 -3.92
CA VAL A 142 6.45 -10.30 -3.69
C VAL A 142 7.76 -9.73 -3.12
N SER A 143 8.13 -10.16 -1.91
CA SER A 143 9.14 -9.45 -1.14
C SER A 143 10.45 -9.35 -1.95
N GLN A 144 11.15 -8.23 -1.80
CA GLN A 144 12.44 -8.00 -2.46
C GLN A 144 13.43 -9.15 -2.21
N GLN A 145 13.29 -9.85 -1.08
CA GLN A 145 14.10 -11.00 -0.76
C GLN A 145 13.62 -12.30 -1.42
N TYR A 146 12.31 -12.49 -1.63
CA TYR A 146 11.83 -13.63 -2.40
C TYR A 146 12.42 -13.68 -3.82
N ILE A 147 12.60 -12.51 -4.45
CA ILE A 147 13.24 -12.41 -5.77
C ILE A 147 14.78 -12.50 -5.66
N GLN A 148 15.39 -12.07 -4.54
CA GLN A 148 16.85 -12.22 -4.32
C GLN A 148 17.30 -13.66 -4.38
N TYR A 149 16.45 -14.58 -3.93
CA TYR A 149 16.75 -16.01 -3.86
C TYR A 149 15.93 -16.77 -4.89
N MET A 150 15.97 -16.37 -6.17
CA MET A 150 15.32 -16.97 -7.36
C MET A 150 15.06 -18.50 -7.34
N HIS A 151 15.84 -19.25 -6.56
CA HIS A 151 15.57 -20.62 -6.13
C HIS A 151 14.18 -20.91 -5.52
N TYR A 152 13.45 -19.92 -4.99
CA TYR A 152 12.09 -20.13 -4.45
C TYR A 152 10.98 -20.06 -5.48
N LEU A 153 11.33 -19.75 -6.73
CA LEU A 153 10.38 -19.84 -7.83
C LEU A 153 10.04 -21.31 -8.04
N SER A 154 8.76 -21.64 -7.88
CA SER A 154 8.23 -22.94 -8.27
C SER A 154 8.55 -23.20 -9.75
N ASP A 155 8.54 -24.47 -10.17
CA ASP A 155 8.74 -24.82 -11.58
C ASP A 155 7.74 -24.07 -12.49
N GLU A 156 6.54 -23.79 -11.97
CA GLU A 156 5.53 -22.96 -12.61
C GLU A 156 5.95 -21.47 -12.68
N GLN A 157 6.58 -20.92 -11.65
CA GLN A 157 7.03 -19.52 -11.70
C GLN A 157 8.29 -19.34 -12.57
N GLN A 158 9.17 -20.34 -12.63
CA GLN A 158 10.36 -20.32 -13.50
C GLN A 158 9.98 -20.19 -14.97
N GLN A 159 8.79 -20.63 -15.39
CA GLN A 159 8.28 -20.45 -16.75
C GLN A 159 8.13 -18.97 -17.16
N TYR A 160 8.07 -18.05 -16.19
CA TYR A 160 8.00 -16.62 -16.44
C TYR A 160 9.38 -15.97 -16.61
N ILE A 161 10.45 -16.75 -16.55
CA ILE A 161 11.82 -16.31 -16.84
C ILE A 161 12.10 -16.52 -18.32
N SER A 162 12.64 -15.49 -18.95
CA SER A 162 13.03 -15.50 -20.35
C SER A 162 14.33 -14.74 -20.55
N ALA A 163 14.97 -14.95 -21.69
CA ALA A 163 16.11 -14.14 -22.09
C ALA A 163 15.66 -12.69 -22.36
N ALA A 164 16.50 -11.73 -21.97
CA ALA A 164 16.26 -10.32 -22.20
C ALA A 164 16.67 -9.87 -23.62
N ASP A 165 16.40 -10.68 -24.65
CA ASP A 165 16.95 -10.54 -26.01
C ASP A 165 16.56 -9.26 -26.74
N SER A 166 15.49 -8.60 -26.31
CA SER A 166 14.88 -7.44 -26.98
C SER A 166 14.99 -6.13 -26.22
N ILE A 167 15.67 -6.10 -25.07
CA ILE A 167 15.67 -4.88 -24.25
C ILE A 167 16.65 -3.88 -24.87
N PRO A 168 16.20 -2.69 -25.31
CA PRO A 168 17.06 -1.66 -25.93
C PRO A 168 18.16 -1.12 -25.01
N LEU A 169 18.16 -1.56 -23.75
CA LEU A 169 19.15 -1.25 -22.76
C LEU A 169 20.47 -1.92 -23.14
N GLN A 170 21.33 -1.13 -23.81
CA GLN A 170 22.76 -1.45 -23.99
C GLN A 170 23.50 -1.38 -22.65
N PHE A 171 23.09 -2.20 -21.70
CA PHE A 171 23.88 -2.51 -20.52
C PHE A 171 25.13 -3.26 -21.00
N ARG A 172 26.24 -2.54 -21.17
CA ARG A 172 27.58 -3.16 -21.26
C ARG A 172 28.03 -3.59 -19.88
N THR A 173 27.20 -4.38 -19.19
CA THR A 173 27.37 -4.63 -17.76
C THR A 173 28.21 -5.87 -17.48
N GLY A 174 28.57 -6.63 -18.51
CA GLY A 174 29.23 -7.92 -18.31
C GLY A 174 28.36 -8.92 -17.54
N TYR A 175 27.05 -8.68 -17.40
CA TYR A 175 26.09 -9.59 -16.76
C TYR A 175 25.31 -10.42 -17.78
N HIS A 176 24.90 -11.63 -17.37
CA HIS A 176 23.76 -12.29 -17.99
C HIS A 176 22.48 -11.62 -17.49
N VAL A 177 21.57 -11.26 -18.39
CA VAL A 177 20.34 -10.57 -18.05
C VAL A 177 19.15 -11.48 -18.28
N LEU A 178 18.46 -11.84 -17.19
CA LEU A 178 17.20 -12.57 -17.24
C LEU A 178 16.03 -11.60 -17.07
N LYS A 179 14.94 -11.85 -17.79
CA LYS A 179 13.68 -11.13 -17.64
C LYS A 179 12.67 -12.02 -16.93
N TYR A 180 12.16 -11.58 -15.78
CA TYR A 180 11.09 -12.25 -15.03
C TYR A 180 9.77 -11.48 -15.20
N SER A 181 8.73 -12.14 -15.71
CA SER A 181 7.45 -11.53 -16.11
C SER A 181 6.23 -12.26 -15.54
N PRO A 182 6.08 -12.36 -14.21
CA PRO A 182 4.97 -13.08 -13.63
C PRO A 182 3.62 -12.36 -13.89
N PRO A 183 2.50 -13.09 -14.00
CA PRO A 183 1.18 -12.50 -14.16
C PRO A 183 0.86 -11.53 -13.02
N GLY A 184 0.31 -10.37 -13.38
CA GLY A 184 -0.16 -9.38 -12.40
C GLY A 184 0.92 -8.49 -11.77
N MET A 185 2.21 -8.78 -11.91
CA MET A 185 3.31 -7.97 -11.35
C MET A 185 4.07 -7.16 -12.41
N SER A 186 4.91 -6.21 -11.95
CA SER A 186 5.89 -5.55 -12.80
C SER A 186 6.96 -6.53 -13.29
N GLN A 187 7.46 -6.30 -14.51
CA GLN A 187 8.62 -7.03 -15.02
C GLN A 187 9.88 -6.65 -14.26
N LEU A 188 10.75 -7.65 -14.08
CA LEU A 188 12.06 -7.51 -13.44
C LEU A 188 13.16 -7.91 -14.41
N LEU A 189 14.27 -7.18 -14.38
CA LEU A 189 15.53 -7.64 -14.95
C LEU A 189 16.48 -8.04 -13.86
N LEU A 190 17.07 -9.21 -14.02
CA LEU A 190 17.95 -9.84 -13.06
C LEU A 190 19.34 -9.87 -13.68
N LEU A 191 20.30 -9.32 -12.95
CA LEU A 191 21.69 -9.16 -13.40
C LEU A 191 22.53 -10.25 -12.73
N ILE A 192 22.85 -11.30 -13.48
CA ILE A 192 23.62 -12.45 -13.01
C ILE A 192 25.08 -12.30 -13.44
N GLU A 193 26.01 -12.36 -12.49
CA GLU A 193 27.46 -12.27 -12.75
C GLU A 193 27.99 -13.55 -13.40
N PRO A 194 28.63 -13.47 -14.59
CA PRO A 194 29.26 -14.62 -15.20
C PRO A 194 30.37 -15.19 -14.30
N GLY A 195 30.45 -16.51 -14.24
CA GLY A 195 31.48 -17.22 -13.48
C GLY A 195 31.09 -17.47 -12.02
N SER A 196 30.62 -16.45 -11.29
CA SER A 196 30.09 -16.65 -9.93
C SER A 196 28.62 -17.09 -9.92
N TRP A 197 27.88 -16.75 -10.98
CA TRP A 197 26.44 -16.97 -11.13
C TRP A 197 25.58 -16.35 -10.02
N LEU A 198 26.13 -15.38 -9.29
CA LEU A 198 25.42 -14.65 -8.24
C LEU A 198 24.55 -13.54 -8.84
N LEU A 199 23.40 -13.30 -8.21
CA LEU A 199 22.55 -12.15 -8.52
C LEU A 199 23.24 -10.88 -8.00
N ARG A 200 23.70 -10.00 -8.89
CA ARG A 200 24.35 -8.73 -8.53
C ARG A 200 23.42 -7.54 -8.53
N GLY A 201 22.28 -7.66 -9.19
CA GLY A 201 21.28 -6.61 -9.11
C GLY A 201 19.97 -6.96 -9.77
N MET A 202 19.01 -6.09 -9.52
CA MET A 202 17.66 -6.20 -10.02
C MET A 202 17.15 -4.83 -10.45
N LEU A 203 16.48 -4.77 -11.60
CA LEU A 203 15.80 -3.57 -12.09
C LEU A 203 14.31 -3.86 -12.18
N GLN A 204 13.48 -2.93 -11.70
CA GLN A 204 12.02 -3.03 -11.77
C GLN A 204 11.45 -1.83 -12.52
N GLY A 205 10.63 -2.11 -13.54
CA GLY A 205 9.93 -1.10 -14.34
C GLY A 205 8.55 -0.75 -13.78
N ASN A 206 8.09 0.49 -14.02
CA ASN A 206 6.82 1.01 -13.51
C ASN A 206 5.59 0.28 -14.06
N GLU A 207 5.71 -0.34 -15.23
CA GLU A 207 4.61 -1.05 -15.87
C GLU A 207 4.80 -2.58 -15.83
N ARG A 208 3.73 -3.31 -16.16
CA ARG A 208 3.82 -4.75 -16.52
C ARG A 208 4.79 -5.01 -17.68
N ASN A 209 5.30 -3.97 -18.36
CA ASN A 209 6.31 -4.06 -19.41
C ASN A 209 7.51 -3.12 -19.15
N MET A 210 8.71 -3.69 -19.21
CA MET A 210 10.02 -3.02 -19.14
C MET A 210 10.36 -2.15 -20.36
N ASP A 211 9.51 -2.15 -21.39
CA ASP A 211 9.66 -1.31 -22.59
C ASP A 211 9.35 0.17 -22.30
N SER A 212 8.67 0.47 -21.18
CA SER A 212 8.50 1.83 -20.69
C SER A 212 9.84 2.29 -20.08
N SER A 213 10.32 3.47 -20.49
CA SER A 213 11.61 4.03 -20.11
C SER A 213 11.76 4.42 -18.62
N GLN A 214 10.94 3.87 -17.73
CA GLN A 214 10.85 4.27 -16.33
C GLN A 214 11.19 3.07 -15.43
N ILE A 215 12.48 2.80 -15.31
CA ILE A 215 13.00 2.04 -14.18
C ILE A 215 12.75 2.90 -12.94
N PHE A 216 11.94 2.42 -12.00
CA PHE A 216 11.66 3.16 -10.76
C PHE A 216 12.40 2.59 -9.56
N ARG A 217 12.97 1.40 -9.70
CA ARG A 217 13.70 0.74 -8.61
C ARG A 217 14.87 -0.07 -9.14
N TYR A 218 16.01 0.07 -8.47
CA TYR A 218 17.23 -0.70 -8.66
C TYR A 218 17.69 -1.25 -7.32
N LEU A 219 18.05 -2.54 -7.30
CA LEU A 219 18.75 -3.17 -6.18
C LEU A 219 20.13 -3.64 -6.65
N ALA A 220 21.15 -3.45 -5.81
CA ALA A 220 22.47 -4.04 -5.98
C ALA A 220 22.80 -4.94 -4.79
N PHE A 221 23.47 -6.06 -5.06
CA PHE A 221 23.89 -7.06 -4.07
C PHE A 221 25.39 -7.26 -4.13
N ASP A 222 26.06 -6.82 -3.08
CA ASP A 222 27.51 -6.82 -2.97
C ASP A 222 27.98 -7.53 -1.70
N ASP A 223 29.30 -7.79 -1.66
CA ASP A 223 29.98 -8.51 -0.59
C ASP A 223 29.28 -9.84 -0.20
N TRP A 224 29.08 -10.71 -1.20
CA TRP A 224 28.56 -12.05 -0.96
C TRP A 224 29.54 -12.88 -0.14
N GLN A 225 29.09 -13.35 1.03
CA GLN A 225 29.89 -14.17 1.94
C GLN A 225 29.23 -15.53 2.16
N ASP A 226 30.06 -16.57 2.32
CA ASP A 226 29.63 -17.89 2.78
C ASP A 226 29.54 -17.90 4.31
N ASN A 227 28.32 -18.06 4.82
CA ASN A 227 28.00 -18.05 6.25
C ASN A 227 27.94 -19.46 6.85
N GLY A 228 28.63 -20.42 6.22
CA GLY A 228 28.70 -21.81 6.63
C GLY A 228 27.78 -22.69 5.80
N GLU A 229 28.21 -23.93 5.55
CA GLU A 229 27.49 -24.95 4.78
C GLU A 229 27.11 -24.52 3.34
N GLY A 230 27.79 -23.52 2.77
CA GLY A 230 27.48 -23.00 1.44
C GLY A 230 26.34 -21.98 1.42
N CYS A 231 26.05 -21.35 2.57
CA CYS A 231 25.04 -20.32 2.73
C CYS A 231 25.55 -18.95 2.28
N LEU A 232 25.36 -18.64 0.99
CA LEU A 232 25.78 -17.38 0.39
C LEU A 232 24.74 -16.28 0.65
N TYR A 233 25.17 -15.17 1.25
CA TYR A 233 24.31 -14.01 1.53
C TYR A 233 25.06 -12.69 1.27
N PRO A 234 24.45 -11.69 0.60
CA PRO A 234 25.07 -10.40 0.36
C PRO A 234 25.13 -9.56 1.65
N GLN A 235 26.32 -9.12 2.05
CA GLN A 235 26.45 -8.27 3.23
C GLN A 235 26.11 -6.80 2.95
N GLU A 236 26.14 -6.38 1.68
CA GLU A 236 25.79 -5.04 1.25
C GLU A 236 24.64 -5.08 0.25
N ILE A 237 23.56 -4.37 0.56
CA ILE A 237 22.42 -4.22 -0.35
C ILE A 237 22.12 -2.74 -0.54
N LEU A 238 22.21 -2.26 -1.78
CA LEU A 238 21.79 -0.90 -2.14
C LEU A 238 20.39 -0.97 -2.76
N LEU A 239 19.44 -0.25 -2.18
CA LEU A 239 18.14 0.03 -2.79
C LEU A 239 18.11 1.47 -3.28
N ARG A 240 17.91 1.66 -4.57
CA ARG A 240 17.72 2.96 -5.22
C ARG A 240 16.34 3.05 -5.83
N LYS A 241 15.57 4.07 -5.43
CA LYS A 241 14.30 4.44 -6.06
C LYS A 241 14.50 5.65 -6.95
N PHE A 242 13.92 5.62 -8.14
CA PHE A 242 13.90 6.74 -9.07
C PHE A 242 12.53 7.40 -9.05
N GLY A 243 12.50 8.73 -9.09
CA GLY A 243 11.27 9.50 -9.24
C GLY A 243 10.78 9.49 -10.70
N SER A 244 9.63 10.12 -10.94
CA SER A 244 9.03 10.24 -12.28
C SER A 244 9.93 10.96 -13.31
N GLU A 245 10.89 11.76 -12.84
CA GLU A 245 11.91 12.42 -13.66
C GLU A 245 13.15 11.54 -13.94
N GLY A 246 13.19 10.32 -13.40
CA GLY A 246 14.35 9.44 -13.46
C GLY A 246 15.51 9.87 -12.54
N LEU A 247 15.33 10.94 -11.75
CA LEU A 247 16.27 11.32 -10.70
C LEU A 247 16.17 10.33 -9.54
N ILE A 248 17.29 10.14 -8.82
CA ILE A 248 17.31 9.36 -7.59
C ILE A 248 16.38 10.06 -6.60
N ALA A 249 15.27 9.42 -6.28
CA ALA A 249 14.32 9.90 -5.30
C ALA A 249 14.72 9.45 -3.90
N ARG A 250 15.29 8.24 -3.76
CA ARG A 250 15.72 7.69 -2.47
C ARG A 250 16.80 6.64 -2.67
N ASP A 251 17.88 6.72 -1.90
CA ASP A 251 18.87 5.64 -1.74
C ASP A 251 18.79 5.11 -0.31
N ARG A 252 18.90 3.79 -0.15
CA ARG A 252 19.03 3.10 1.13
C ARG A 252 20.13 2.07 1.02
N ASN A 253 21.12 2.12 1.91
CA ASN A 253 22.12 1.07 2.04
C ASN A 253 21.77 0.20 3.26
N PHE A 254 21.83 -1.09 3.05
CA PHE A 254 21.53 -2.13 4.01
C PHE A 254 22.81 -2.92 4.24
N HIS A 255 23.35 -2.84 5.45
CA HIS A 255 24.50 -3.61 5.86
C HIS A 255 24.06 -4.76 6.77
N THR A 256 24.21 -5.99 6.30
CA THR A 256 23.92 -7.18 7.09
C THR A 256 24.99 -7.33 8.16
N THR A 257 24.61 -7.31 9.44
CA THR A 257 25.59 -7.39 10.53
C THR A 257 25.96 -8.83 10.87
N SER A 258 25.04 -9.77 10.65
CA SER A 258 25.29 -11.20 10.85
C SER A 258 24.30 -12.07 10.09
N VAL A 259 24.76 -13.25 9.70
CA VAL A 259 23.92 -14.32 9.18
C VAL A 259 24.27 -15.56 9.99
N ALA A 260 23.26 -16.20 10.56
CA ALA A 260 23.40 -17.39 11.38
C ALA A 260 22.51 -18.50 10.83
N HIS A 261 22.95 -19.75 11.01
CA HIS A 261 22.08 -20.90 10.76
C HIS A 261 20.91 -20.91 11.75
N ALA A 262 19.70 -21.12 11.25
CA ALA A 262 18.50 -21.19 12.08
C ALA A 262 18.09 -22.65 12.33
N ASP A 263 17.39 -22.93 13.43
CA ASP A 263 16.79 -24.24 13.61
C ASP A 263 15.65 -24.48 12.61
N LYS A 264 15.50 -25.73 12.18
CA LYS A 264 14.38 -26.18 11.35
C LYS A 264 13.04 -25.81 11.99
N GLN A 265 12.19 -25.12 11.25
CA GLN A 265 10.89 -24.67 11.73
C GLN A 265 9.79 -25.70 11.42
N PRO A 266 8.76 -25.84 12.27
CA PRO A 266 7.59 -26.65 11.94
C PRO A 266 6.88 -26.07 10.71
N ALA A 267 6.19 -26.91 9.92
CA ALA A 267 5.49 -26.45 8.71
C ALA A 267 4.53 -25.27 8.98
N GLY A 268 3.83 -25.31 10.12
CA GLY A 268 2.92 -24.25 10.55
C GLY A 268 3.57 -22.88 10.76
N PHE A 269 4.90 -22.80 10.90
CA PHE A 269 5.62 -21.53 10.98
C PHE A 269 5.49 -20.69 9.70
N PHE A 270 5.33 -21.34 8.55
CA PHE A 270 5.23 -20.67 7.26
C PHE A 270 3.79 -20.39 6.84
N GLU A 271 2.80 -20.86 7.61
CA GLU A 271 1.38 -20.69 7.31
C GLU A 271 0.90 -19.28 7.68
N GLN A 272 -0.02 -18.75 6.87
CA GLN A 272 -0.62 -17.40 6.97
C GLN A 272 -1.14 -17.02 8.36
N ARG A 273 -1.55 -18.00 9.17
CA ARG A 273 -2.23 -17.81 10.46
C ARG A 273 -1.33 -17.35 11.59
N GLN A 274 -0.01 -17.24 11.37
CA GLN A 274 0.96 -16.92 12.40
C GLN A 274 1.47 -15.47 12.39
N SER A 275 0.69 -14.53 11.84
CA SER A 275 0.91 -13.12 12.22
C SER A 275 0.80 -12.99 13.75
N PRO A 276 1.54 -12.07 14.40
CA PRO A 276 1.49 -11.92 15.84
C PRO A 276 0.04 -11.78 16.29
N ALA A 277 -0.51 -12.81 16.92
CA ALA A 277 -1.89 -12.78 17.38
C ALA A 277 -1.94 -11.70 18.45
N VAL A 278 -2.58 -10.58 18.13
CA VAL A 278 -2.84 -9.59 19.17
C VAL A 278 -3.96 -10.18 20.02
N GLU A 279 -3.65 -10.42 21.29
CA GLU A 279 -4.61 -11.03 22.21
C GLU A 279 -5.88 -10.17 22.23
N MET A 280 -6.97 -10.76 21.75
CA MET A 280 -8.24 -10.08 21.66
C MET A 280 -8.78 -9.88 23.07
N PRO A 281 -9.05 -8.64 23.49
CA PRO A 281 -9.58 -8.42 24.82
C PRO A 281 -10.99 -9.00 24.88
N GLU A 282 -11.29 -9.69 25.99
CA GLU A 282 -12.65 -10.18 26.23
C GLU A 282 -13.65 -9.02 26.22
N LEU A 283 -14.64 -9.12 25.33
CA LEU A 283 -15.73 -8.16 25.30
C LEU A 283 -16.69 -8.45 26.46
N PRO A 284 -17.22 -7.43 27.15
CA PRO A 284 -18.15 -7.64 28.26
C PRO A 284 -19.54 -8.11 27.78
N SER A 285 -19.82 -7.99 26.49
CA SER A 285 -21.00 -8.55 25.82
C SER A 285 -20.70 -8.76 24.33
N VAL A 286 -21.39 -9.69 23.69
CA VAL A 286 -21.30 -9.89 22.23
C VAL A 286 -22.70 -9.76 21.61
N PRO A 287 -22.92 -8.81 20.67
CA PRO A 287 -22.00 -7.73 20.33
C PRO A 287 -21.74 -6.78 21.49
N TYR A 288 -20.60 -6.10 21.45
CA TYR A 288 -20.41 -4.92 22.26
C TYR A 288 -20.95 -3.70 21.52
N GLN A 289 -21.87 -2.98 22.16
CA GLN A 289 -22.48 -1.78 21.59
C GLN A 289 -21.89 -0.51 22.21
N LEU A 290 -21.49 0.43 21.35
CA LEU A 290 -21.06 1.76 21.78
C LEU A 290 -21.74 2.89 20.99
N PRO A 291 -22.07 4.00 21.64
CA PRO A 291 -22.44 5.21 20.91
C PRO A 291 -21.25 5.75 20.12
N PHE A 292 -21.55 6.38 19.00
CA PHE A 292 -20.64 7.33 18.37
C PHE A 292 -21.35 8.66 18.15
N SER A 293 -20.58 9.68 17.80
CA SER A 293 -21.10 10.97 17.35
C SER A 293 -20.83 11.12 15.85
N TYR A 294 -21.78 11.67 15.12
CA TYR A 294 -21.62 12.00 13.70
C TYR A 294 -21.65 13.52 13.56
N THR A 295 -20.53 14.12 13.19
CA THR A 295 -20.35 15.57 13.11
C THR A 295 -19.33 15.86 12.00
N ASP A 296 -19.59 16.88 11.18
CA ASP A 296 -18.75 17.24 10.02
C ASP A 296 -18.45 16.04 9.12
N ASP A 297 -19.51 15.28 8.83
CA ASP A 297 -19.52 14.06 8.04
C ASP A 297 -18.51 13.00 8.50
N SER A 298 -18.18 13.00 9.79
CA SER A 298 -17.20 12.12 10.41
C SER A 298 -17.81 11.31 11.54
N ILE A 299 -17.49 10.01 11.58
CA ILE A 299 -17.82 9.13 12.71
C ILE A 299 -16.76 9.29 13.78
N LEU A 300 -17.16 9.82 14.93
CA LEU A 300 -16.28 10.13 16.05
C LEU A 300 -16.61 9.24 17.25
N VAL A 301 -15.63 8.45 17.68
CA VAL A 301 -15.70 7.54 18.82
C VAL A 301 -14.87 8.07 19.98
N SER A 302 -15.39 7.93 21.20
CA SER A 302 -14.66 8.32 22.40
C SER A 302 -13.72 7.20 22.84
N ALA A 303 -12.54 7.56 23.32
CA ALA A 303 -11.60 6.65 23.95
C ALA A 303 -11.04 7.24 25.26
N THR A 304 -10.38 6.40 26.04
CA THR A 304 -9.69 6.80 27.27
C THR A 304 -8.27 6.30 27.23
N GLY A 305 -7.30 7.18 27.52
CA GLY A 305 -5.89 6.83 27.65
C GLY A 305 -5.58 6.07 28.96
N PRO A 306 -4.35 5.57 29.11
CA PRO A 306 -3.93 4.79 30.27
C PRO A 306 -4.08 5.55 31.60
N ASP A 307 -3.91 6.88 31.62
CA ASP A 307 -4.05 7.71 32.82
C ASP A 307 -5.42 8.39 32.92
N GLY A 308 -6.41 7.93 32.14
CA GLY A 308 -7.77 8.46 32.17
C GLY A 308 -8.01 9.68 31.27
N GLN A 309 -7.04 10.06 30.43
CA GLN A 309 -7.18 11.12 29.43
C GLN A 309 -8.38 10.83 28.53
N ARG A 310 -9.24 11.81 28.28
CA ARG A 310 -10.38 11.66 27.36
C ARG A 310 -9.93 11.99 25.96
N LEU A 311 -10.05 11.02 25.07
CA LEU A 311 -9.65 11.15 23.67
C LEU A 311 -10.87 11.00 22.77
N ARG A 312 -10.78 11.56 21.56
CA ARG A 312 -11.81 11.43 20.52
C ARG A 312 -11.14 11.07 19.21
N PHE A 313 -11.54 9.96 18.63
CA PHE A 313 -10.96 9.48 17.39
C PHE A 313 -11.98 9.51 16.28
N LYS A 314 -11.51 9.82 15.07
CA LYS A 314 -12.27 9.60 13.86
C LYS A 314 -12.08 8.16 13.39
N LEU A 315 -13.15 7.45 13.10
CA LEU A 315 -13.08 6.13 12.48
C LEU A 315 -12.78 6.30 10.99
N ASP A 316 -11.66 5.78 10.52
CA ASP A 316 -11.16 6.00 9.17
C ASP A 316 -10.71 4.68 8.53
N THR A 317 -11.65 3.97 7.90
CA THR A 317 -11.33 2.72 7.18
C THR A 317 -10.42 2.93 5.96
N GLY A 318 -10.17 4.18 5.55
CA GLY A 318 -9.22 4.57 4.51
C GLY A 318 -7.79 4.82 5.03
N ALA A 319 -7.54 4.69 6.33
CA ALA A 319 -6.22 4.76 6.93
C ALA A 319 -5.70 3.34 7.25
N ASN A 320 -4.57 2.97 6.64
CA ASN A 320 -3.93 1.66 6.85
C ASN A 320 -3.24 1.57 8.23
N VAL A 321 -2.84 2.70 8.79
CA VAL A 321 -2.25 2.85 10.12
C VAL A 321 -3.06 3.86 10.93
N GLY A 322 -3.05 3.73 12.26
CA GLY A 322 -3.58 4.78 13.13
C GLY A 322 -2.83 6.10 12.91
N LEU A 323 -3.48 7.22 13.16
CA LEU A 323 -2.83 8.53 13.13
C LEU A 323 -3.07 9.23 14.47
N LEU A 324 -2.04 9.85 15.04
CA LEU A 324 -2.13 10.68 16.22
C LEU A 324 -1.63 12.09 15.92
N ARG A 325 -2.27 13.07 16.58
CA ARG A 325 -1.67 14.39 16.73
C ARG A 325 -0.43 14.31 17.61
N ARG A 326 0.52 15.22 17.40
CA ARG A 326 1.81 15.18 18.07
C ARG A 326 1.71 15.45 19.58
N ASP A 327 0.86 16.40 19.96
CA ASP A 327 0.58 16.72 21.35
C ASP A 327 -0.07 15.54 22.08
N VAL A 328 -1.05 14.87 21.44
CA VAL A 328 -1.71 13.68 21.99
C VAL A 328 -0.71 12.55 22.21
N ALA A 329 0.17 12.25 21.24
CA ALA A 329 1.19 11.23 21.41
C ALA A 329 2.10 11.56 22.61
N ARG A 330 2.48 12.84 22.80
CA ARG A 330 3.27 13.27 23.95
C ARG A 330 2.52 13.12 25.28
N GLU A 331 1.24 13.48 25.31
CA GLU A 331 0.38 13.34 26.51
C GLU A 331 0.17 11.88 26.92
N LEU A 332 0.18 10.96 25.94
CA LEU A 332 0.13 9.52 26.18
C LEU A 332 1.49 8.92 26.56
N GLY A 333 2.56 9.73 26.59
CA GLY A 333 3.91 9.25 26.88
C GLY A 333 4.48 8.36 25.78
N CYS A 334 3.98 8.46 24.55
CA CYS A 334 4.43 7.68 23.42
C CYS A 334 5.89 7.99 23.06
N ARG A 335 6.69 6.95 22.82
CA ARG A 335 8.02 7.10 22.23
C ARG A 335 7.89 7.24 20.72
N LEU A 336 8.32 8.37 20.18
CA LEU A 336 8.36 8.61 18.73
C LEU A 336 9.61 7.95 18.13
N LEU A 337 9.46 7.34 16.96
CA LEU A 337 10.44 6.49 16.31
C LEU A 337 10.51 6.83 14.82
N GLY A 338 11.72 7.05 14.33
CA GLY A 338 12.00 7.33 12.92
C GLY A 338 11.41 8.63 12.41
N ASP A 339 11.73 8.94 11.16
CA ASP A 339 11.12 9.99 10.36
C ASP A 339 10.86 9.39 8.97
N GLU A 340 9.59 9.32 8.58
CA GLU A 340 9.17 8.74 7.31
C GLU A 340 8.17 9.65 6.61
N GLU A 341 8.17 9.59 5.28
CA GLU A 341 7.21 10.29 4.44
C GLU A 341 6.07 9.33 4.11
N VAL A 342 4.86 9.62 4.56
CA VAL A 342 3.66 8.87 4.19
C VAL A 342 2.94 9.56 3.03
N THR A 343 2.37 8.74 2.14
CA THR A 343 1.51 9.22 1.06
C THR A 343 0.06 8.92 1.39
N GLY A 344 -0.82 9.88 1.15
CA GLY A 344 -2.25 9.73 1.27
C GLY A 344 -2.97 10.58 0.23
N HIS A 345 -4.29 10.69 0.37
CA HIS A 345 -5.10 11.48 -0.57
C HIS A 345 -4.55 12.91 -0.65
N GLY A 346 -4.33 13.38 -1.87
CA GLY A 346 -3.82 14.72 -2.19
C GLY A 346 -2.31 14.97 -1.98
N GLY A 347 -1.52 14.02 -1.47
CA GLY A 347 -0.05 14.15 -1.45
C GLY A 347 0.64 13.46 -0.28
N LYS A 348 1.73 14.08 0.18
CA LYS A 348 2.64 13.49 1.17
C LYS A 348 2.71 14.31 2.45
N ALA A 349 3.03 13.65 3.56
CA ALA A 349 3.32 14.28 4.84
C ALA A 349 4.43 13.53 5.58
N ASP A 350 5.21 14.27 6.36
CA ASP A 350 6.23 13.71 7.23
C ASP A 350 5.59 13.23 8.55
N VAL A 351 5.96 12.03 8.97
CA VAL A 351 5.48 11.40 10.19
C VAL A 351 6.62 10.73 10.94
N GLN A 352 6.44 10.60 12.25
CA GLN A 352 7.17 9.60 13.04
C GLN A 352 6.20 8.48 13.37
N TYR A 353 6.71 7.31 13.69
CA TYR A 353 5.86 6.24 14.19
C TYR A 353 5.93 6.11 15.71
N THR A 354 4.88 5.52 16.28
CA THR A 354 4.86 5.11 17.67
C THR A 354 3.99 3.88 17.85
N ARG A 355 4.14 3.21 18.98
CA ARG A 355 3.20 2.18 19.44
C ARG A 355 2.36 2.75 20.56
N VAL A 356 1.05 2.76 20.36
CA VAL A 356 0.08 3.27 21.31
C VAL A 356 -0.45 2.10 22.12
N SER A 357 -0.42 2.22 23.44
CA SER A 357 -0.87 1.17 24.35
C SER A 357 -1.88 1.67 25.37
N GLY A 358 -2.66 0.73 25.91
CA GLY A 358 -3.57 1.00 27.03
C GLY A 358 -4.79 1.87 26.72
N LEU A 359 -5.12 2.10 25.44
CA LEU A 359 -6.35 2.81 25.09
C LEU A 359 -7.58 1.95 25.36
N LYS A 360 -8.69 2.61 25.71
CA LYS A 360 -9.99 1.96 25.86
C LYS A 360 -11.11 2.67 25.11
N LEU A 361 -11.81 2.01 24.19
CA LEU A 361 -13.01 2.55 23.55
C LEU A 361 -14.11 2.73 24.59
N ASN A 362 -14.68 3.94 24.62
CA ASN A 362 -15.69 4.38 25.56
C ASN A 362 -15.32 4.07 27.03
N GLY A 363 -14.02 4.08 27.34
CA GLY A 363 -13.45 3.77 28.66
C GLY A 363 -13.58 2.32 29.12
N ARG A 364 -14.01 1.40 28.26
CA ARG A 364 -14.37 0.02 28.65
C ARG A 364 -13.69 -1.06 27.83
N ILE A 365 -13.69 -0.95 26.51
CA ILE A 365 -13.10 -1.99 25.64
C ILE A 365 -11.63 -1.68 25.46
N PRO A 366 -10.70 -2.53 25.90
CA PRO A 366 -9.30 -2.36 25.54
C PRO A 366 -9.16 -2.32 24.02
N ILE A 367 -8.35 -1.38 23.52
CA ILE A 367 -7.86 -1.44 22.15
C ILE A 367 -6.52 -2.18 22.24
N PRO A 368 -6.33 -3.26 21.48
CA PRO A 368 -5.02 -3.82 21.21
C PRO A 368 -3.94 -2.76 21.01
N ASP A 369 -2.75 -2.97 21.56
CA ASP A 369 -1.61 -2.10 21.28
C ASP A 369 -1.37 -2.01 19.77
N PHE A 370 -1.17 -0.81 19.25
CA PHE A 370 -1.18 -0.61 17.80
C PHE A 370 -0.16 0.42 17.29
N PRO A 371 0.28 0.28 16.03
CA PRO A 371 1.04 1.29 15.33
C PRO A 371 0.23 2.56 15.08
N ALA A 372 0.81 3.70 15.38
CA ALA A 372 0.30 4.98 14.91
C ALA A 372 1.41 5.79 14.25
N ALA A 373 1.08 6.42 13.12
CA ALA A 373 1.83 7.55 12.61
C ALA A 373 1.50 8.80 13.45
N VAL A 374 2.48 9.67 13.62
CA VAL A 374 2.40 10.92 14.36
C VAL A 374 2.88 12.03 13.45
N LEU A 375 2.00 12.98 13.13
CA LEU A 375 2.33 14.12 12.27
C LEU A 375 3.48 14.92 12.89
N THR A 376 4.50 15.27 12.10
CA THR A 376 5.66 16.04 12.59
C THR A 376 5.52 17.54 12.37
N ASP A 377 4.78 17.95 11.35
CA ASP A 377 4.91 19.26 10.73
C ASP A 377 3.76 20.24 11.00
N GLY A 378 2.81 19.96 11.90
CA GLY A 378 1.76 20.94 12.23
C GLY A 378 0.88 21.33 11.04
N GLY A 379 0.87 20.51 9.98
CA GLY A 379 0.21 20.82 8.73
C GLY A 379 -1.30 21.01 8.86
N LYS A 380 -1.96 21.35 7.76
CA LYS A 380 -3.41 21.62 7.73
C LYS A 380 -4.27 20.45 8.23
N LEU A 381 -3.76 19.22 8.12
CA LEU A 381 -4.44 18.05 8.67
C LEU A 381 -4.43 18.09 10.21
N GLU A 382 -3.29 18.37 10.84
CA GLU A 382 -3.19 18.52 12.29
C GLU A 382 -4.06 19.68 12.79
N GLU A 383 -4.03 20.83 12.10
CA GLU A 383 -4.91 21.97 12.39
C GLU A 383 -6.40 21.59 12.28
N SER A 384 -6.77 20.83 11.23
CA SER A 384 -8.14 20.35 11.06
C SER A 384 -8.57 19.40 12.18
N MET A 385 -7.66 18.54 12.64
CA MET A 385 -7.93 17.64 13.75
C MET A 385 -8.06 18.40 15.07
N GLU A 386 -7.21 19.39 15.30
CA GLU A 386 -7.28 20.27 16.47
C GLU A 386 -8.60 21.04 16.51
N ASN A 387 -8.98 21.69 15.42
CA ASN A 387 -10.23 22.43 15.29
C ASN A 387 -11.46 21.53 15.50
N GLY A 388 -11.39 20.27 15.07
CA GLY A 388 -12.44 19.26 15.27
C GLY A 388 -12.44 18.59 16.64
N ASN A 389 -11.49 18.92 17.52
CA ASN A 389 -11.21 18.19 18.76
C ASN A 389 -11.10 16.67 18.52
N VAL A 390 -10.32 16.31 17.51
CA VAL A 390 -9.99 14.95 17.12
C VAL A 390 -8.55 14.67 17.54
N SER A 391 -8.38 13.68 18.41
CA SER A 391 -7.08 13.25 18.93
C SER A 391 -6.28 12.42 17.92
N GLY A 392 -6.97 11.75 17.00
CA GLY A 392 -6.38 10.80 16.08
C GLY A 392 -7.37 10.20 15.08
N LEU A 393 -6.85 9.40 14.16
CA LEU A 393 -7.61 8.50 13.31
C LEU A 393 -7.46 7.06 13.81
N LEU A 394 -8.57 6.34 13.94
CA LEU A 394 -8.56 4.89 14.14
C LEU A 394 -8.78 4.25 12.77
N GLY A 395 -7.68 3.73 12.23
CA GLY A 395 -7.60 3.12 10.91
C GLY A 395 -8.24 1.73 10.83
N SER A 396 -7.68 0.90 9.95
CA SER A 396 -8.00 -0.52 9.78
C SER A 396 -7.85 -1.36 11.05
N LEU A 397 -7.16 -0.86 12.09
CA LEU A 397 -6.95 -1.55 13.36
C LEU A 397 -8.23 -2.13 13.96
N ILE A 398 -9.31 -1.35 14.09
CA ILE A 398 -10.54 -1.87 14.70
C ILE A 398 -11.15 -2.95 13.81
N LEU A 399 -11.11 -2.75 12.49
CA LEU A 399 -11.64 -3.70 11.52
C LEU A 399 -10.84 -5.02 11.48
N ASN A 400 -9.54 -4.95 11.80
CA ASN A 400 -8.64 -6.10 11.86
C ASN A 400 -8.85 -6.96 13.10
N ASN A 401 -9.50 -6.44 14.12
CA ASN A 401 -9.72 -7.15 15.38
C ASN A 401 -11.18 -7.54 15.56
N TYR A 402 -12.10 -6.78 14.97
CA TYR A 402 -13.53 -6.98 15.14
C TYR A 402 -14.26 -6.91 13.80
N ILE A 403 -15.37 -7.63 13.72
CA ILE A 403 -16.39 -7.34 12.73
C ILE A 403 -17.15 -6.11 13.23
N VAL A 404 -17.12 -5.04 12.43
CA VAL A 404 -17.61 -3.71 12.81
C VAL A 404 -18.91 -3.41 12.07
N ARG A 405 -19.99 -3.27 12.82
CA ARG A 405 -21.30 -2.87 12.28
C ARG A 405 -21.66 -1.45 12.72
N LEU A 406 -21.98 -0.58 11.77
CA LEU A 406 -22.30 0.84 11.97
C LEU A 406 -23.77 1.11 11.61
N ASP A 407 -24.56 1.42 12.62
CA ASP A 407 -25.93 1.93 12.47
C ASP A 407 -25.88 3.46 12.52
N MET A 408 -25.87 4.07 11.33
CA MET A 408 -25.72 5.53 11.16
C MET A 408 -26.89 6.31 11.74
N LYS A 409 -28.12 5.81 11.58
CA LYS A 409 -29.33 6.44 12.08
C LYS A 409 -29.41 6.44 13.60
N ARG A 410 -29.11 5.30 14.24
CA ARG A 410 -29.11 5.17 15.71
C ARG A 410 -27.81 5.66 16.34
N LYS A 411 -26.80 5.99 15.53
CA LYS A 411 -25.44 6.40 15.94
C LYS A 411 -24.80 5.37 16.87
N ARG A 412 -24.88 4.09 16.48
CA ARG A 412 -24.38 2.94 17.23
C ARG A 412 -23.37 2.16 16.42
N MET A 413 -22.25 1.84 17.05
CA MET A 413 -21.29 0.88 16.54
C MET A 413 -21.40 -0.40 17.36
N TYR A 414 -21.33 -1.53 16.67
CA TYR A 414 -21.34 -2.88 17.24
C TYR A 414 -20.04 -3.57 16.86
N LEU A 415 -19.39 -4.17 17.84
CA LEU A 415 -18.17 -4.97 17.65
C LEU A 415 -18.49 -6.42 17.96
N TYR A 416 -18.12 -7.31 17.04
CA TYR A 416 -18.21 -8.76 17.22
C TYR A 416 -16.81 -9.37 17.13
N PRO A 417 -16.47 -10.32 18.02
CA PRO A 417 -15.36 -11.21 17.78
C PRO A 417 -15.61 -11.99 16.47
N PRO A 418 -14.61 -12.15 15.58
CA PRO A 418 -14.80 -12.77 14.28
C PRO A 418 -15.45 -14.16 14.35
N GLU A 419 -15.01 -14.97 15.31
CA GLU A 419 -15.49 -16.34 15.53
C GLU A 419 -16.91 -16.43 16.08
N GLN A 420 -17.47 -15.31 16.54
CA GLN A 420 -18.82 -15.24 17.11
C GLN A 420 -19.81 -14.53 16.19
N PHE A 421 -19.37 -13.98 15.06
CA PHE A 421 -20.28 -13.34 14.11
C PHE A 421 -20.90 -14.37 13.16
N ASN A 422 -22.23 -14.37 13.10
CA ASN A 422 -22.99 -15.06 12.07
C ASN A 422 -23.92 -14.04 11.38
N PRO A 423 -23.79 -13.79 10.07
CA PRO A 423 -24.61 -12.80 9.37
C PRO A 423 -26.11 -13.13 9.45
N ASP A 424 -26.51 -14.40 9.41
CA ASP A 424 -27.92 -14.82 9.48
C ASP A 424 -28.57 -14.53 10.84
N LEU A 425 -27.76 -14.44 11.90
CA LEU A 425 -28.23 -14.15 13.26
C LEU A 425 -28.13 -12.68 13.62
N HIS A 426 -27.18 -11.95 13.03
CA HIS A 426 -26.81 -10.60 13.47
C HIS A 426 -27.21 -9.48 12.52
N LEU A 427 -27.51 -9.81 11.25
CA LEU A 427 -27.98 -8.84 10.27
C LEU A 427 -29.50 -8.92 10.13
N GLY A 428 -30.12 -7.85 9.62
CA GLY A 428 -31.53 -7.86 9.22
C GLY A 428 -31.79 -8.81 8.06
N SER A 429 -33.06 -9.10 7.74
CA SER A 429 -33.40 -10.03 6.65
C SER A 429 -33.18 -9.46 5.23
N ASN A 430 -32.73 -8.21 5.11
CA ASN A 430 -32.53 -7.53 3.83
C ASN A 430 -31.16 -6.84 3.81
N TYR A 431 -30.12 -7.62 3.53
CA TYR A 431 -28.77 -7.12 3.25
C TYR A 431 -28.30 -7.53 1.86
N ASN A 432 -27.50 -6.66 1.25
CA ASN A 432 -26.67 -7.01 0.11
C ASN A 432 -25.28 -7.38 0.62
N GLU A 433 -24.81 -8.57 0.26
CA GLU A 433 -23.44 -9.01 0.51
C GLU A 433 -22.56 -8.61 -0.67
N VAL A 434 -21.48 -7.88 -0.38
CA VAL A 434 -20.48 -7.47 -1.36
C VAL A 434 -19.15 -8.07 -0.94
N SER A 435 -18.56 -8.89 -1.80
CA SER A 435 -17.17 -9.30 -1.63
C SER A 435 -16.27 -8.09 -1.83
N PHE A 436 -15.27 -7.94 -0.99
CA PHE A 436 -14.26 -6.92 -1.17
C PHE A 436 -12.88 -7.57 -1.19
N HIS A 437 -11.95 -6.94 -1.90
CA HIS A 437 -10.58 -7.39 -2.05
C HIS A 437 -9.70 -6.82 -0.94
N ARG A 438 -8.72 -7.60 -0.49
CA ARG A 438 -7.76 -7.17 0.53
C ARG A 438 -6.46 -6.73 -0.11
N ASP A 439 -6.02 -5.57 0.31
CA ASP A 439 -4.70 -5.00 0.06
C ASP A 439 -4.40 -4.16 1.32
N SER A 440 -3.68 -3.05 1.21
CA SER A 440 -3.48 -2.08 2.29
C SER A 440 -4.79 -1.52 2.88
N LEU A 441 -5.87 -1.49 2.09
CA LEU A 441 -7.20 -0.97 2.45
C LEU A 441 -8.29 -1.83 1.79
N PRO A 442 -9.45 -2.04 2.44
CA PRO A 442 -10.55 -2.81 1.85
C PRO A 442 -11.19 -2.06 0.67
N TRP A 443 -11.35 -2.74 -0.46
CA TRP A 443 -12.00 -2.16 -1.65
C TRP A 443 -12.93 -3.14 -2.35
N VAL A 444 -14.00 -2.61 -2.96
CA VAL A 444 -15.03 -3.38 -3.65
C VAL A 444 -14.99 -3.11 -5.14
N ASP A 445 -15.35 -4.10 -5.95
CA ASP A 445 -15.58 -3.89 -7.38
C ASP A 445 -16.78 -2.96 -7.61
N ILE A 446 -16.61 -2.03 -8.53
CA ILE A 446 -17.64 -1.09 -8.93
C ILE A 446 -17.72 -0.94 -10.46
N GLU A 447 -18.90 -0.53 -10.90
CA GLU A 447 -19.20 -0.13 -12.27
C GLU A 447 -19.83 1.27 -12.23
N VAL A 448 -19.31 2.21 -13.02
CA VAL A 448 -19.90 3.55 -13.20
C VAL A 448 -20.39 3.68 -14.63
N ASP A 449 -21.68 3.96 -14.79
CA ASP A 449 -22.38 4.15 -16.06
C ASP A 449 -22.17 3.04 -17.10
N GLY A 450 -21.92 1.80 -16.65
CA GLY A 450 -21.65 0.65 -17.52
C GLY A 450 -20.34 0.74 -18.31
N ALA A 451 -19.51 1.76 -18.06
CA ALA A 451 -18.38 2.11 -18.92
C ALA A 451 -17.05 2.20 -18.16
N ILE A 452 -17.06 2.56 -16.88
CA ILE A 452 -15.86 2.57 -16.03
C ILE A 452 -15.97 1.42 -15.04
N ASN A 453 -14.98 0.52 -15.06
CA ASN A 453 -14.90 -0.64 -14.16
C ASN A 453 -13.59 -0.60 -13.39
N GLY A 454 -13.64 -0.97 -12.11
CA GLY A 454 -12.46 -1.05 -11.24
C GLY A 454 -12.87 -1.12 -9.78
N GLY A 455 -11.91 -0.93 -8.86
CA GLY A 455 -12.20 -0.97 -7.43
C GLY A 455 -12.42 0.40 -6.79
N ALA A 456 -13.21 0.42 -5.72
CA ALA A 456 -13.35 1.59 -4.85
C ALA A 456 -13.14 1.23 -3.39
N PHE A 457 -12.29 1.98 -2.69
CA PHE A 457 -12.10 1.80 -1.25
C PHE A 457 -13.34 2.17 -0.47
N ILE A 458 -13.54 1.51 0.65
CA ILE A 458 -14.48 2.00 1.65
C ILE A 458 -13.72 2.87 2.64
N ASN A 459 -14.06 4.15 2.70
CA ASN A 459 -13.33 5.16 3.46
C ASN A 459 -14.28 5.93 4.40
N THR A 460 -14.49 5.45 5.62
CA THR A 460 -15.23 6.21 6.66
C THR A 460 -14.50 7.48 7.12
N GLY A 461 -13.27 7.70 6.65
CA GLY A 461 -12.54 8.95 6.78
C GLY A 461 -13.02 10.04 5.81
N ALA A 462 -13.61 9.64 4.69
CA ALA A 462 -14.03 10.56 3.63
C ALA A 462 -15.46 11.06 3.84
N GLN A 463 -15.71 12.32 3.46
CA GLN A 463 -17.04 12.93 3.51
C GLN A 463 -17.91 12.60 2.28
N PRO A 464 -17.38 12.67 1.03
CA PRO A 464 -18.20 12.47 -0.17
C PRO A 464 -18.94 11.13 -0.20
N LEU A 465 -20.07 11.07 -0.90
CA LEU A 465 -20.74 9.79 -1.14
C LEU A 465 -19.83 8.89 -1.97
N PHE A 466 -19.33 9.42 -3.08
CA PHE A 466 -18.41 8.74 -3.96
C PHE A 466 -17.37 9.72 -4.50
N THR A 467 -16.13 9.26 -4.59
CA THR A 467 -15.02 9.94 -5.25
C THR A 467 -14.55 9.07 -6.40
N LEU A 468 -14.41 9.64 -7.59
CA LEU A 468 -13.93 9.00 -8.80
C LEU A 468 -12.64 9.67 -9.25
N TYR A 469 -11.61 8.90 -9.61
CA TYR A 469 -10.36 9.49 -10.08
C TYR A 469 -10.47 9.98 -11.52
N ALA A 470 -9.94 11.17 -11.79
CA ALA A 470 -10.00 11.81 -13.11
C ALA A 470 -9.44 10.92 -14.23
N TRP A 471 -8.34 10.21 -13.96
CA TRP A 471 -7.71 9.32 -14.95
C TRP A 471 -8.64 8.18 -15.41
N ALA A 472 -9.55 7.71 -14.55
CA ALA A 472 -10.49 6.65 -14.89
C ALA A 472 -11.56 7.15 -15.87
N ILE A 473 -11.99 8.41 -15.69
CA ILE A 473 -12.90 9.11 -16.60
C ILE A 473 -12.22 9.31 -17.96
N ASP A 474 -10.99 9.84 -17.96
CA ASP A 474 -10.20 10.10 -19.16
C ASP A 474 -9.95 8.80 -19.95
N ARG A 475 -9.59 7.72 -19.26
CA ARG A 475 -9.37 6.39 -19.86
C ARG A 475 -10.63 5.85 -20.54
N ALA A 476 -11.80 6.10 -19.96
CA ALA A 476 -13.07 5.68 -20.53
C ALA A 476 -13.57 6.60 -21.66
N GLY A 477 -12.94 7.77 -21.86
CA GLY A 477 -13.35 8.75 -22.88
C GLY A 477 -14.72 9.37 -22.59
N ILE A 478 -15.13 9.41 -21.32
CA ILE A 478 -16.43 9.95 -20.90
C ILE A 478 -16.26 11.41 -20.53
N ASN A 479 -17.23 12.25 -20.92
CA ASN A 479 -17.29 13.64 -20.51
C ASN A 479 -18.50 13.85 -19.61
N TYR A 480 -18.26 14.15 -18.34
CA TYR A 480 -19.31 14.55 -17.42
C TYR A 480 -19.46 16.08 -17.38
N GLU A 481 -20.68 16.56 -17.19
CA GLU A 481 -20.91 17.97 -16.87
C GLU A 481 -20.41 18.27 -15.45
N ILE A 482 -19.55 19.29 -15.33
CA ILE A 482 -19.09 19.77 -14.02
C ILE A 482 -20.19 20.65 -13.44
N GLU A 483 -20.89 20.14 -12.43
CA GLU A 483 -21.95 20.87 -11.74
C GLU A 483 -21.38 21.96 -10.83
N ASN A 484 -20.23 21.68 -10.19
CA ASN A 484 -19.61 22.59 -9.23
C ASN A 484 -18.11 22.28 -9.03
N ILE A 485 -17.40 23.17 -8.33
CA ILE A 485 -16.02 22.97 -7.88
C ILE A 485 -15.99 23.11 -6.35
N GLY A 486 -15.59 22.04 -5.67
CA GLY A 486 -15.42 22.00 -4.22
C GLY A 486 -13.97 22.16 -3.80
N SER A 487 -13.75 22.32 -2.49
CA SER A 487 -12.43 22.20 -1.88
C SER A 487 -12.52 21.42 -0.57
N GLY A 488 -11.52 20.62 -0.25
CA GLY A 488 -11.42 19.88 1.00
C GLY A 488 -9.98 19.86 1.53
N VAL A 489 -9.80 19.42 2.77
CA VAL A 489 -8.48 19.24 3.38
C VAL A 489 -8.11 17.76 3.31
N THR A 490 -6.95 17.48 2.76
CA THR A 490 -6.34 16.15 2.67
C THR A 490 -5.00 16.15 3.41
N ILE A 491 -4.23 15.05 3.34
CA ILE A 491 -2.94 14.96 4.04
C ILE A 491 -1.94 16.03 3.60
N HIS A 492 -2.04 16.48 2.35
CA HIS A 492 -1.17 17.49 1.74
C HIS A 492 -1.77 18.91 1.81
N GLY A 493 -2.89 19.08 2.50
CA GLY A 493 -3.56 20.36 2.63
C GLY A 493 -4.79 20.50 1.73
N ARG A 494 -5.02 21.71 1.20
CA ARG A 494 -6.29 22.00 0.51
C ARG A 494 -6.23 21.57 -0.94
N THR A 495 -7.15 20.69 -1.33
CA THR A 495 -7.31 20.19 -2.70
C THR A 495 -8.65 20.66 -3.26
N ALA A 496 -8.67 20.99 -4.55
CA ALA A 496 -9.90 21.29 -5.27
C ALA A 496 -10.43 20.03 -5.95
N PHE A 497 -11.75 19.88 -5.98
CA PHE A 497 -12.43 18.74 -6.59
C PHE A 497 -13.48 19.24 -7.57
N TYR A 498 -13.64 18.56 -8.70
CA TYR A 498 -14.83 18.77 -9.53
C TYR A 498 -15.99 17.96 -8.96
N ILE A 499 -17.21 18.44 -9.16
CA ILE A 499 -18.41 17.75 -8.74
C ILE A 499 -19.20 17.40 -9.99
N ILE A 500 -19.49 16.11 -10.16
CA ILE A 500 -20.22 15.54 -11.29
C ILE A 500 -21.36 14.65 -10.78
N ARG A 501 -22.23 14.22 -11.70
CA ARG A 501 -23.24 13.19 -11.46
C ARG A 501 -23.21 12.15 -12.57
N PRO A 502 -22.52 11.01 -12.39
CA PRO A 502 -22.76 9.86 -13.23
C PRO A 502 -24.21 9.41 -13.09
N ASP A 503 -24.77 8.74 -14.09
CA ASP A 503 -26.14 8.25 -14.04
C ASP A 503 -26.33 7.17 -12.97
N GLU A 504 -25.34 6.31 -12.79
CA GLU A 504 -25.37 5.16 -11.90
C GLU A 504 -23.97 4.73 -11.44
N VAL A 505 -23.84 4.43 -10.15
CA VAL A 505 -22.69 3.70 -9.58
C VAL A 505 -23.21 2.39 -8.98
N LYS A 506 -22.69 1.25 -9.43
CA LYS A 506 -23.04 -0.08 -8.92
C LYS A 506 -21.94 -0.63 -8.03
N VAL A 507 -22.35 -1.32 -6.97
CA VAL A 507 -21.50 -2.04 -6.02
C VAL A 507 -22.22 -3.32 -5.59
N GLY A 508 -21.76 -4.48 -6.09
CA GLY A 508 -22.53 -5.73 -5.99
C GLY A 508 -23.95 -5.57 -6.55
N ALA A 509 -24.97 -5.97 -5.78
CA ALA A 509 -26.38 -5.77 -6.17
C ALA A 509 -26.93 -4.36 -5.88
N THR A 510 -26.16 -3.49 -5.22
CA THR A 510 -26.60 -2.13 -4.87
C THR A 510 -26.32 -1.18 -6.04
N SER A 511 -27.34 -0.43 -6.45
CA SER A 511 -27.23 0.66 -7.42
C SER A 511 -27.52 1.99 -6.74
N ILE A 512 -26.65 2.97 -6.98
CA ILE A 512 -26.82 4.35 -6.53
C ILE A 512 -27.01 5.21 -7.77
N ARG A 513 -28.20 5.80 -7.93
CA ARG A 513 -28.56 6.63 -9.09
C ARG A 513 -28.20 8.09 -8.86
N GLN A 514 -27.62 8.72 -9.88
CA GLN A 514 -27.21 10.12 -9.89
C GLN A 514 -26.43 10.56 -8.63
N PRO A 515 -25.45 9.76 -8.14
CA PRO A 515 -24.73 10.09 -6.93
C PRO A 515 -23.92 11.37 -7.13
N LEU A 516 -23.94 12.24 -6.13
CA LEU A 516 -23.01 13.35 -6.06
C LEU A 516 -21.59 12.78 -5.98
N THR A 517 -20.80 12.98 -7.03
CA THR A 517 -19.49 12.36 -7.18
C THR A 517 -18.41 13.40 -7.27
N PHE A 518 -17.39 13.27 -6.42
CA PHE A 518 -16.22 14.14 -6.43
C PHE A 518 -15.21 13.57 -7.41
N VAL A 519 -14.65 14.41 -8.28
CA VAL A 519 -13.56 14.02 -9.16
C VAL A 519 -12.25 14.49 -8.55
N GLU A 520 -11.38 13.53 -8.27
CA GLU A 520 -10.08 13.76 -7.66
C GLU A 520 -8.95 13.46 -8.66
N ASN A 521 -7.94 14.31 -8.67
CA ASN A 521 -6.69 14.01 -9.35
C ASN A 521 -5.78 13.23 -8.41
N LEU A 522 -5.01 12.29 -8.98
CA LEU A 522 -3.95 11.64 -8.22
C LEU A 522 -2.97 12.68 -7.67
N ALA A 523 -2.39 12.37 -6.51
CA ALA A 523 -1.33 13.19 -5.96
C ALA A 523 -0.14 13.27 -6.95
N PRO A 524 0.65 14.35 -6.93
CA PRO A 524 1.88 14.42 -7.73
C PRO A 524 2.79 13.21 -7.44
N GLY A 525 3.06 12.40 -8.47
CA GLY A 525 3.89 11.19 -8.38
C GLY A 525 3.14 9.92 -8.00
N GLU A 526 1.84 9.98 -7.73
CA GLU A 526 0.99 8.79 -7.59
C GLU A 526 0.58 8.28 -8.98
N GLU A 527 0.61 6.96 -9.15
CA GLU A 527 0.33 6.30 -10.43
C GLU A 527 -1.10 5.72 -10.47
N PRO A 528 -1.77 5.79 -11.63
CA PRO A 528 -3.06 5.12 -11.83
C PRO A 528 -2.99 3.63 -11.51
N LYS A 529 -3.74 3.19 -10.51
CA LYS A 529 -3.91 1.76 -10.21
C LYS A 529 -5.23 1.29 -10.80
N GLN A 530 -5.19 0.36 -11.76
CA GLN A 530 -6.42 -0.12 -12.44
C GLN A 530 -7.44 -0.73 -11.46
N SER A 531 -6.94 -1.37 -10.41
CA SER A 531 -7.75 -1.91 -9.32
C SER A 531 -8.36 -0.84 -8.41
N ARG A 532 -8.00 0.45 -8.54
CA ARG A 532 -8.41 1.52 -7.61
C ARG A 532 -8.81 2.77 -8.40
N ILE A 533 -10.08 2.84 -8.79
CA ILE A 533 -10.64 3.95 -9.58
C ILE A 533 -11.39 4.97 -8.72
N GLY A 534 -11.66 4.69 -7.44
CA GLY A 534 -12.38 5.61 -6.58
C GLY A 534 -12.41 5.23 -5.09
N SER A 535 -13.29 5.90 -4.35
CA SER A 535 -13.60 5.57 -2.96
C SER A 535 -15.02 5.99 -2.56
N PHE A 536 -15.62 5.28 -1.62
CA PHE A 536 -16.87 5.65 -0.98
C PHE A 536 -16.62 6.24 0.41
N GLY A 537 -17.23 7.39 0.68
CA GLY A 537 -17.16 8.04 2.00
C GLY A 537 -18.40 7.80 2.87
N ASN A 538 -18.43 8.46 4.03
CA ASN A 538 -19.50 8.28 5.03
C ASN A 538 -20.90 8.56 4.50
N SER A 539 -21.03 9.47 3.53
CA SER A 539 -22.33 9.81 2.95
C SER A 539 -23.00 8.61 2.26
N MET A 540 -22.23 7.60 1.81
CA MET A 540 -22.79 6.35 1.29
C MET A 540 -23.60 5.58 2.36
N PHE A 541 -23.21 5.71 3.62
CA PHE A 541 -23.75 4.90 4.73
C PHE A 541 -24.86 5.59 5.51
N LEU A 542 -25.15 6.87 5.25
CA LEU A 542 -26.11 7.66 6.07
C LEU A 542 -27.50 7.02 6.18
N GLU A 543 -27.97 6.39 5.11
CA GLU A 543 -29.29 5.76 5.03
C GLU A 543 -29.22 4.23 5.19
N ARG A 544 -28.08 3.69 5.62
CA ARG A 544 -27.81 2.25 5.67
C ARG A 544 -27.21 1.83 7.00
N ILE A 545 -27.29 0.53 7.27
CA ILE A 545 -26.43 -0.12 8.25
C ILE A 545 -25.35 -0.85 7.48
N VAL A 546 -24.08 -0.58 7.81
CA VAL A 546 -22.93 -1.19 7.13
C VAL A 546 -22.18 -2.08 8.10
N THR A 547 -21.86 -3.31 7.66
CA THR A 547 -21.04 -4.23 8.44
C THR A 547 -19.77 -4.58 7.67
N PHE A 548 -18.63 -4.28 8.28
CA PHE A 548 -17.28 -4.62 7.81
C PHE A 548 -16.86 -5.95 8.42
N ASP A 549 -16.78 -6.98 7.59
CA ASP A 549 -16.29 -8.29 7.98
C ASP A 549 -14.99 -8.59 7.24
N LEU A 550 -13.91 -8.10 7.85
CA LEU A 550 -12.60 -8.20 7.27
C LEU A 550 -12.11 -9.64 7.19
N HIS A 551 -12.42 -10.46 8.18
CA HIS A 551 -11.98 -11.85 8.26
C HIS A 551 -12.56 -12.72 7.15
N HIS A 552 -13.79 -12.42 6.70
CA HIS A 552 -14.43 -13.13 5.60
C HIS A 552 -14.41 -12.36 4.27
N GLN A 553 -13.74 -11.20 4.22
CA GLN A 553 -13.67 -10.32 3.04
C GLN A 553 -15.06 -9.88 2.52
N LYS A 554 -15.98 -9.61 3.47
CA LYS A 554 -17.36 -9.21 3.17
C LYS A 554 -17.71 -7.82 3.69
N LEU A 555 -18.46 -7.09 2.87
CA LEU A 555 -19.16 -5.87 3.23
C LEU A 555 -20.66 -6.15 3.14
N TYR A 556 -21.39 -5.98 4.23
CA TYR A 556 -22.84 -6.12 4.24
C TYR A 556 -23.49 -4.74 4.25
N LEU A 557 -24.36 -4.48 3.27
CA LEU A 557 -25.14 -3.26 3.14
C LEU A 557 -26.61 -3.59 3.44
N GLU A 558 -27.05 -3.26 4.65
CA GLU A 558 -28.45 -3.39 5.06
C GLU A 558 -29.20 -2.10 4.73
N GLU A 559 -30.35 -2.24 4.06
CA GLU A 559 -31.31 -1.14 3.96
C GLU A 559 -31.97 -0.95 5.34
N ASP A 560 -32.04 0.29 5.84
CA ASP A 560 -32.82 0.55 7.05
C ASP A 560 -34.29 0.34 6.70
N GLY A 561 -34.80 -0.86 7.02
CA GLY A 561 -36.16 -1.31 6.71
C GLY A 561 -37.21 -0.53 7.50
N GLY A 562 -37.27 0.78 7.27
CA GLY A 562 -38.05 1.77 8.00
C GLY A 562 -39.42 1.24 8.37
N SER A 563 -39.55 0.81 9.63
CA SER A 563 -40.82 0.52 10.28
C SER A 563 -41.50 1.82 10.66
#